data_AF-A0AAV7SSD1-F1
#
_entry.id   AF-A0AAV7SSD1-F1
#
_cell.length_a   1.000
_cell.length_b   1.000
_cell.length_c   1.000
_cell.angle_alpha   90.00
_cell.angle_beta   90.00
_cell.angle_gamma   90.00
#
_symmetry.space_group_name_H-M   'P 1'
#
loop_
_entity.id
_entity.type
_entity.pdbx_description
1 polymer ?
#
loop_
_entity_poly.entity_id
_entity_poly.type
_entity_poly.pdbx_seq_one_letter_code
_entity_poly.pdbx_strand_id
1 'polypeptide(L)'
;MVNFPNKYALAEARCKGAIFHSDICPDDGASDSTHHAHAYAVLTDLTDTYTVLTDLTDTYTVLTDLSDAYTVLTDISDDSIVLTYLTDAYAVLTDLTDTYTVLTDISDAYTVLTDISDDSIVLTYLTDAYAVLTDLTDTYTVLTDISDAYTVLTDLSNAYTVLTDLSNASIVLTDLTDTYAVLTARTDTYTVLTDLTDTYTVLTDPTDAYTVLTDLSNDYSVQTMPMHTLCLQSLLIHTLCLQT
;
A
#
# COMPACT_ATOMS: atom_id res chain seq x y z
N MET A 1 -41.89 -7.91 -48.74
CA MET A 1 -41.62 -7.78 -47.30
C MET A 1 -40.29 -8.45 -47.04
N VAL A 2 -39.25 -7.63 -46.81
CA VAL A 2 -37.88 -8.09 -46.64
C VAL A 2 -37.72 -8.55 -45.20
N ASN A 3 -37.24 -9.79 -45.03
CA ASN A 3 -37.05 -10.46 -43.76
C ASN A 3 -35.63 -10.12 -43.27
N PHE A 4 -35.51 -9.43 -42.14
CA PHE A 4 -34.21 -9.12 -41.52
C PHE A 4 -33.90 -10.17 -40.44
N PRO A 5 -32.65 -10.65 -40.33
CA PRO A 5 -32.28 -11.65 -39.33
C PRO A 5 -32.30 -11.06 -37.91
N ASN A 6 -32.83 -11.87 -37.00
CA ASN A 6 -32.98 -11.59 -35.57
C ASN A 6 -31.58 -11.44 -34.91
N LYS A 7 -31.26 -10.25 -34.40
CA LYS A 7 -29.92 -9.89 -33.85
C LYS A 7 -29.55 -10.60 -32.52
N TYR A 8 -30.44 -11.44 -31.98
CA TYR A 8 -30.26 -12.05 -30.66
C TYR A 8 -29.48 -13.39 -30.64
N ALA A 9 -28.96 -13.87 -31.77
CA ALA A 9 -28.32 -15.18 -31.86
C ALA A 9 -26.79 -15.18 -31.74
N LEU A 10 -26.15 -14.08 -31.32
CA LEU A 10 -24.69 -13.93 -31.34
C LEU A 10 -24.06 -13.47 -30.01
N ALA A 11 -24.79 -13.58 -28.89
CA ALA A 11 -24.32 -13.17 -27.57
C ALA A 11 -23.96 -14.35 -26.63
N GLU A 12 -23.73 -15.56 -27.15
CA GLU A 12 -23.65 -16.78 -26.32
C GLU A 12 -22.25 -17.43 -26.25
N ALA A 13 -21.15 -16.67 -26.34
CA ALA A 13 -19.81 -17.28 -26.41
C ALA A 13 -18.66 -16.63 -25.61
N ARG A 14 -18.90 -15.80 -24.59
CA ARG A 14 -17.79 -15.21 -23.78
C ARG A 14 -17.96 -15.18 -22.26
N CYS A 15 -18.76 -16.09 -21.69
CA CYS A 15 -18.73 -16.35 -20.24
C CYS A 15 -18.40 -17.82 -19.98
N LYS A 16 -17.12 -18.12 -19.76
CA LYS A 16 -16.68 -19.38 -19.12
C LYS A 16 -15.58 -19.04 -18.13
N GLY A 17 -15.90 -19.09 -16.84
CA GLY A 17 -14.91 -19.07 -15.77
C GLY A 17 -14.99 -17.93 -14.76
N ALA A 18 -16.17 -17.40 -14.42
CA ALA A 18 -16.36 -16.68 -13.15
C ALA A 18 -17.85 -16.66 -12.82
N ILE A 19 -18.20 -16.97 -11.58
CA ILE A 19 -19.58 -16.92 -11.07
C ILE A 19 -19.91 -15.44 -10.87
N PHE A 20 -20.35 -14.76 -11.93
CA PHE A 20 -21.04 -13.48 -11.79
C PHE A 20 -22.39 -13.75 -11.09
N HIS A 21 -22.58 -13.20 -9.89
CA HIS A 21 -23.93 -12.83 -9.48
C HIS A 21 -24.06 -11.32 -9.64
N SER A 22 -25.00 -10.95 -10.51
CA SER A 22 -25.45 -9.64 -10.99
C SER A 22 -24.47 -8.79 -11.81
N ASP A 23 -24.69 -8.90 -13.13
CA ASP A 23 -24.71 -7.84 -14.14
C ASP A 23 -23.43 -7.05 -14.48
N ILE A 24 -22.59 -7.61 -15.37
CA ILE A 24 -21.83 -6.80 -16.34
C ILE A 24 -21.89 -7.47 -17.72
N CYS A 25 -22.77 -6.96 -18.59
CA CYS A 25 -22.60 -7.00 -20.03
C CYS A 25 -22.60 -5.53 -20.49
N PRO A 26 -21.61 -5.06 -21.26
CA PRO A 26 -21.53 -3.65 -21.64
C PRO A 26 -22.64 -3.32 -22.64
N ASP A 27 -23.43 -2.29 -22.36
CA ASP A 27 -24.40 -1.74 -23.32
C ASP A 27 -23.78 -0.58 -24.11
N ASP A 28 -24.06 -0.56 -25.40
CA ASP A 28 -23.56 0.43 -26.36
C ASP A 28 -24.41 1.71 -26.26
N GLY A 29 -23.94 2.77 -25.59
CA GLY A 29 -24.67 4.04 -25.64
C GLY A 29 -24.13 5.17 -24.78
N ALA A 30 -23.74 6.27 -25.44
CA ALA A 30 -23.27 7.49 -24.83
C ALA A 30 -24.32 8.19 -23.93
N SER A 31 -23.97 8.38 -22.66
CA SER A 31 -24.41 9.50 -21.83
C SER A 31 -23.39 9.76 -20.73
N ASP A 32 -22.96 11.02 -20.62
CA ASP A 32 -22.24 11.60 -19.49
C ASP A 32 -23.01 11.34 -18.17
N SER A 33 -22.55 10.34 -17.42
CA SER A 33 -23.02 10.03 -16.06
C SER A 33 -21.90 9.33 -15.30
N THR A 34 -21.33 10.01 -14.31
CA THR A 34 -20.46 9.46 -13.26
C THR A 34 -21.04 8.16 -12.72
N HIS A 35 -20.41 7.05 -13.06
CA HIS A 35 -20.94 5.70 -12.93
C HIS A 35 -20.62 5.12 -11.54
N HIS A 36 -21.16 5.72 -10.46
CA HIS A 36 -20.98 5.19 -9.11
C HIS A 36 -21.60 3.78 -9.02
N ALA A 37 -20.75 2.75 -8.98
CA ALA A 37 -21.16 1.35 -9.03
C ALA A 37 -21.00 0.72 -7.65
N HIS A 38 -22.11 0.53 -6.93
CA HIS A 38 -22.12 -0.35 -5.76
C HIS A 38 -21.91 -1.80 -6.23
N ALA A 39 -20.77 -2.40 -5.89
CA ALA A 39 -20.36 -3.69 -6.43
C ALA A 39 -19.68 -4.60 -5.40
N TYR A 40 -19.89 -5.90 -5.56
CA TYR A 40 -19.14 -6.94 -4.86
C TYR A 40 -18.39 -7.78 -5.89
N ALA A 41 -17.07 -7.79 -5.82
CA ALA A 41 -16.21 -8.55 -6.74
C ALA A 41 -15.41 -9.60 -5.96
N VAL A 42 -15.55 -10.88 -6.35
CA VAL A 42 -14.76 -11.98 -5.77
C VAL A 42 -14.14 -12.79 -6.90
N LEU A 43 -12.80 -12.78 -6.97
CA LEU A 43 -12.01 -13.49 -7.99
C LEU A 43 -11.02 -14.43 -7.29
N THR A 44 -10.88 -15.65 -7.79
CA THR A 44 -10.09 -16.72 -7.17
C THR A 44 -9.31 -17.53 -8.20
N ASP A 45 -8.12 -18.01 -7.85
CA ASP A 45 -7.28 -18.93 -8.65
C ASP A 45 -6.97 -18.40 -10.05
N LEU A 46 -6.37 -17.21 -10.11
CA LEU A 46 -6.08 -16.51 -11.36
C LEU A 46 -4.59 -16.57 -11.70
N THR A 47 -4.28 -16.74 -12.99
CA THR A 47 -2.90 -16.80 -13.49
C THR A 47 -2.80 -15.95 -14.76
N ASP A 48 -1.69 -15.22 -14.91
CA ASP A 48 -1.43 -14.32 -16.04
C ASP A 48 -2.55 -13.27 -16.20
N THR A 49 -2.89 -12.58 -15.12
CA THR A 49 -4.05 -11.68 -15.11
C THR A 49 -3.69 -10.21 -15.02
N TYR A 50 -4.46 -9.41 -15.75
CA TYR A 50 -4.42 -7.96 -15.70
C TYR A 50 -5.79 -7.45 -15.32
N THR A 51 -5.89 -6.77 -14.17
CA THR A 51 -7.15 -6.27 -13.63
C THR A 51 -7.07 -4.75 -13.50
N VAL A 52 -8.09 -4.06 -14.01
CA VAL A 52 -8.24 -2.61 -13.86
C VAL A 52 -9.64 -2.34 -13.34
N LEU A 53 -9.73 -1.61 -12.24
CA LEU A 53 -10.97 -1.11 -11.68
C LEU A 53 -10.85 0.40 -11.54
N THR A 54 -11.88 1.12 -11.96
CA THR A 54 -11.91 2.59 -11.98
C THR A 54 -13.26 3.09 -11.52
N ASP A 55 -13.30 4.28 -10.91
CA ASP A 55 -14.52 4.97 -10.51
C ASP A 55 -15.42 4.08 -9.61
N LEU A 56 -14.80 3.41 -8.63
CA LEU A 56 -15.55 2.59 -7.67
C LEU A 56 -16.02 3.44 -6.51
N THR A 57 -17.22 3.11 -6.03
CA THR A 57 -17.77 3.76 -4.84
C THR A 57 -18.69 2.79 -4.11
N ASP A 58 -18.58 2.71 -2.80
CA ASP A 58 -19.40 1.85 -1.95
C ASP A 58 -19.29 0.34 -2.34
N THR A 59 -18.07 -0.17 -2.46
CA THR A 59 -17.74 -1.51 -2.98
C THR A 59 -16.91 -2.36 -2.02
N TYR A 60 -16.97 -3.67 -2.28
CA TYR A 60 -16.13 -4.66 -1.59
C TYR A 60 -15.49 -5.61 -2.61
N THR A 61 -14.16 -5.62 -2.64
CA THR A 61 -13.36 -6.34 -3.63
C THR A 61 -12.45 -7.37 -2.96
N VAL A 62 -12.52 -8.63 -3.39
CA VAL A 62 -11.67 -9.74 -2.91
C VAL A 62 -11.02 -10.47 -4.06
N LEU A 63 -9.70 -10.51 -4.07
CA LEU A 63 -8.89 -11.27 -5.02
C LEU A 63 -8.04 -12.28 -4.23
N THR A 64 -8.04 -13.54 -4.65
CA THR A 64 -7.34 -14.62 -3.93
C THR A 64 -6.59 -15.53 -4.90
N ASP A 65 -5.39 -15.94 -4.52
CA ASP A 65 -4.54 -16.88 -5.27
C ASP A 65 -4.24 -16.38 -6.69
N LEU A 66 -3.54 -15.25 -6.77
CA LEU A 66 -3.15 -14.61 -8.02
C LEU A 66 -1.66 -14.84 -8.27
N SER A 67 -1.34 -15.36 -9.46
CA SER A 67 0.04 -15.53 -9.93
C SER A 67 0.25 -14.74 -11.21
N ASP A 68 1.40 -14.08 -11.34
CA ASP A 68 1.74 -13.23 -12.48
C ASP A 68 0.63 -12.17 -12.71
N ALA A 69 0.39 -11.36 -11.69
CA ALA A 69 -0.77 -10.47 -11.66
C ALA A 69 -0.39 -9.00 -11.65
N TYR A 70 -1.14 -8.22 -12.44
CA TYR A 70 -1.05 -6.76 -12.46
C TYR A 70 -2.41 -6.15 -12.15
N THR A 71 -2.45 -5.28 -11.15
CA THR A 71 -3.69 -4.69 -10.64
C THR A 71 -3.58 -3.17 -10.60
N VAL A 72 -4.54 -2.48 -11.21
CA VAL A 72 -4.68 -1.01 -11.13
C VAL A 72 -6.04 -0.65 -10.59
N LEU A 73 -6.04 0.14 -9.53
CA LEU A 73 -7.23 0.73 -8.94
C LEU A 73 -7.08 2.26 -8.97
N THR A 74 -8.09 2.95 -9.47
CA THR A 74 -8.07 4.41 -9.64
C THR A 74 -9.42 5.00 -9.28
N ASP A 75 -9.45 6.14 -8.60
CA ASP A 75 -10.67 6.86 -8.21
C ASP A 75 -11.62 5.94 -7.43
N ILE A 76 -11.18 5.53 -6.24
CA ILE A 76 -11.84 4.54 -5.38
C ILE A 76 -12.27 5.27 -4.10
N SER A 77 -13.50 5.08 -3.66
CA SER A 77 -14.06 5.83 -2.54
C SER A 77 -15.02 5.00 -1.71
N ASP A 78 -14.94 5.12 -0.38
CA ASP A 78 -15.82 4.40 0.55
C ASP A 78 -15.76 2.86 0.37
N ASP A 79 -14.53 2.34 0.26
CA ASP A 79 -14.28 0.99 -0.26
C ASP A 79 -13.50 0.07 0.68
N SER A 80 -13.61 -1.24 0.42
CA SER A 80 -12.84 -2.27 1.12
C SER A 80 -12.24 -3.28 0.16
N ILE A 81 -10.92 -3.40 0.19
CA ILE A 81 -10.12 -4.16 -0.77
C ILE A 81 -9.28 -5.20 -0.03
N VAL A 82 -9.42 -6.47 -0.41
CA VAL A 82 -8.66 -7.59 0.17
C VAL A 82 -7.98 -8.39 -0.94
N LEU A 83 -6.65 -8.43 -0.91
CA LEU A 83 -5.83 -9.24 -1.82
C LEU A 83 -5.02 -10.25 -1.00
N THR A 84 -5.15 -11.53 -1.36
CA THR A 84 -4.51 -12.64 -0.64
C THR A 84 -3.73 -13.54 -1.59
N TYR A 85 -2.51 -13.93 -1.20
CA TYR A 85 -1.63 -14.83 -1.96
C TYR A 85 -1.33 -14.30 -3.36
N LEU A 86 -0.54 -13.21 -3.40
CA LEU A 86 -0.05 -12.68 -4.67
C LEU A 86 1.41 -13.11 -4.87
N THR A 87 1.68 -13.76 -5.98
CA THR A 87 3.05 -14.10 -6.40
C THR A 87 3.36 -13.39 -7.71
N ASP A 88 4.54 -12.77 -7.80
CA ASP A 88 4.97 -11.99 -8.98
C ASP A 88 3.93 -10.90 -9.30
N ALA A 89 3.75 -9.97 -8.36
CA ALA A 89 2.60 -9.07 -8.37
C ALA A 89 2.99 -7.59 -8.47
N TYR A 90 2.20 -6.84 -9.22
CA TYR A 90 2.33 -5.40 -9.32
C TYR A 90 0.99 -4.72 -9.04
N ALA A 91 0.98 -3.79 -8.08
CA ALA A 91 -0.21 -3.06 -7.65
C ALA A 91 0.01 -1.55 -7.77
N VAL A 92 -0.91 -0.86 -8.45
CA VAL A 92 -0.99 0.61 -8.49
C VAL A 92 -2.35 1.05 -8.00
N LEU A 93 -2.34 1.82 -6.93
CA LEU A 93 -3.52 2.37 -6.28
C LEU A 93 -3.37 3.89 -6.31
N THR A 94 -4.36 4.59 -6.87
CA THR A 94 -4.31 6.04 -7.06
C THR A 94 -5.65 6.66 -6.72
N ASP A 95 -5.63 7.84 -6.09
CA ASP A 95 -6.83 8.59 -5.72
C ASP A 95 -7.78 7.72 -4.88
N LEU A 96 -7.26 7.19 -3.76
CA LEU A 96 -8.07 6.43 -2.81
C LEU A 96 -8.55 7.35 -1.69
N THR A 97 -9.83 7.23 -1.35
CA THR A 97 -10.43 8.00 -0.26
C THR A 97 -11.33 7.10 0.59
N ASP A 98 -11.29 7.24 1.90
CA ASP A 98 -12.14 6.49 2.84
C ASP A 98 -12.09 4.96 2.60
N THR A 99 -10.90 4.43 2.34
CA THR A 99 -10.64 3.07 1.88
C THR A 99 -9.89 2.24 2.92
N TYR A 100 -10.31 0.98 3.06
CA TYR A 100 -9.61 -0.04 3.84
C TYR A 100 -8.97 -1.09 2.93
N THR A 101 -7.64 -1.17 2.95
CA THR A 101 -6.86 -2.07 2.08
C THR A 101 -6.07 -3.09 2.89
N VAL A 102 -6.25 -4.38 2.58
CA VAL A 102 -5.51 -5.49 3.20
C VAL A 102 -4.83 -6.35 2.13
N LEU A 103 -3.52 -6.46 2.23
CA LEU A 103 -2.67 -7.27 1.37
C LEU A 103 -1.94 -8.31 2.24
N THR A 104 -2.09 -9.60 1.92
CA THR A 104 -1.53 -10.70 2.71
C THR A 104 -0.76 -11.69 1.85
N ASP A 105 0.40 -12.13 2.35
CA ASP A 105 1.25 -13.17 1.74
C ASP A 105 1.63 -12.81 0.30
N ILE A 106 2.43 -11.75 0.18
CA ILE A 106 2.87 -11.23 -1.12
C ILE A 106 4.36 -11.51 -1.29
N SER A 107 4.70 -12.18 -2.40
CA SER A 107 6.07 -12.50 -2.77
C SER A 107 6.40 -11.87 -4.12
N ASP A 108 7.62 -11.32 -4.24
CA ASP A 108 8.12 -10.68 -5.46
C ASP A 108 7.17 -9.58 -5.94
N ALA A 109 7.08 -8.49 -5.16
CA ALA A 109 6.05 -7.49 -5.40
C ALA A 109 6.51 -6.04 -5.43
N TYR A 110 5.76 -5.28 -6.21
CA TYR A 110 5.92 -3.85 -6.35
C TYR A 110 4.59 -3.16 -6.16
N THR A 111 4.55 -2.23 -5.21
CA THR A 111 3.33 -1.53 -4.80
C THR A 111 3.56 -0.03 -4.86
N VAL A 112 2.66 0.68 -5.56
CA VAL A 112 2.62 2.15 -5.63
C VAL A 112 1.28 2.64 -5.17
N LEU A 113 1.29 3.50 -4.16
CA LEU A 113 0.12 4.22 -3.66
C LEU A 113 0.38 5.72 -3.81
N THR A 114 -0.58 6.44 -4.38
CA THR A 114 -0.49 7.88 -4.63
C THR A 114 -1.82 8.55 -4.33
N ASP A 115 -1.78 9.73 -3.71
CA ASP A 115 -2.95 10.55 -3.39
C ASP A 115 -3.98 9.76 -2.56
N ILE A 116 -3.59 9.43 -1.33
CA ILE A 116 -4.33 8.56 -0.42
C ILE A 116 -4.81 9.39 0.77
N SER A 117 -6.12 9.39 1.02
CA SER A 117 -6.73 10.24 2.06
C SER A 117 -7.72 9.47 2.92
N ASP A 118 -7.66 9.65 4.24
CA ASP A 118 -8.58 9.03 5.21
C ASP A 118 -8.58 7.47 5.17
N ASP A 119 -7.40 6.89 4.91
CA ASP A 119 -7.27 5.47 4.61
C ASP A 119 -6.58 4.64 5.69
N SER A 120 -6.83 3.33 5.62
CA SER A 120 -6.15 2.33 6.45
C SER A 120 -5.59 1.19 5.60
N ILE A 121 -4.28 1.00 5.69
CA ILE A 121 -3.51 0.08 4.84
C ILE A 121 -2.77 -0.92 5.72
N VAL A 122 -3.00 -2.21 5.48
CA VAL A 122 -2.36 -3.31 6.20
C VAL A 122 -1.71 -4.27 5.22
N LEU A 123 -0.39 -4.39 5.30
CA LEU A 123 0.41 -5.33 4.51
C LEU A 123 1.10 -6.33 5.44
N THR A 124 0.88 -7.62 5.19
CA THR A 124 1.41 -8.72 6.02
C THR A 124 2.19 -9.72 5.18
N TYR A 125 3.39 -10.09 5.63
CA TYR A 125 4.30 -11.03 4.98
C TYR A 125 4.68 -10.60 3.56
N LEU A 126 5.59 -9.63 3.47
CA LEU A 126 6.16 -9.21 2.20
C LEU A 126 7.58 -9.76 2.07
N THR A 127 7.83 -10.52 1.01
CA THR A 127 9.18 -11.02 0.67
C THR A 127 9.58 -10.44 -0.67
N ASP A 128 10.81 -9.92 -0.77
CA ASP A 128 11.35 -9.30 -1.99
C ASP A 128 10.42 -8.19 -2.50
N ALA A 129 10.23 -7.16 -1.66
CA ALA A 129 9.18 -6.16 -1.83
C ALA A 129 9.70 -4.74 -2.04
N TYR A 130 9.04 -4.00 -2.92
CA TYR A 130 9.26 -2.59 -3.13
C TYR A 130 7.96 -1.81 -2.95
N ALA A 131 7.96 -0.83 -2.04
CA ALA A 131 6.79 -0.01 -1.74
C ALA A 131 7.11 1.49 -1.86
N VAL A 132 6.30 2.20 -2.65
CA VAL A 132 6.34 3.68 -2.75
C VAL A 132 4.97 4.23 -2.41
N LEU A 133 4.94 5.07 -1.39
CA LEU A 133 3.76 5.77 -0.93
C LEU A 133 4.03 7.28 -1.01
N THR A 134 3.14 8.01 -1.66
CA THR A 134 3.29 9.46 -1.90
C THR A 134 1.96 10.17 -1.63
N ASP A 135 2.03 11.36 -1.03
CA ASP A 135 0.88 12.21 -0.73
C ASP A 135 -0.17 11.47 0.13
N LEU A 136 0.24 11.09 1.35
CA LEU A 136 -0.63 10.41 2.31
C LEU A 136 -1.17 11.40 3.34
N THR A 137 -2.50 11.49 3.46
CA THR A 137 -3.17 12.35 4.43
C THR A 137 -4.09 11.52 5.33
N ASP A 138 -4.03 11.77 6.64
CA ASP A 138 -4.90 11.13 7.64
C ASP A 138 -4.88 9.59 7.54
N THR A 139 -3.69 9.04 7.29
CA THR A 139 -3.51 7.63 6.93
C THR A 139 -2.94 6.79 8.08
N TYR A 140 -3.45 5.56 8.21
CA TYR A 140 -2.88 4.53 9.09
C TYR A 140 -2.26 3.41 8.27
N THR A 141 -0.97 3.14 8.49
CA THR A 141 -0.22 2.13 7.73
C THR A 141 0.48 1.14 8.65
N VAL A 142 0.26 -0.15 8.44
CA VAL A 142 0.92 -1.25 9.18
C VAL A 142 1.54 -2.23 8.21
N LEU A 143 2.85 -2.42 8.37
CA LEU A 143 3.69 -3.33 7.59
C LEU A 143 4.35 -4.32 8.56
N THR A 144 4.07 -5.61 8.41
CA THR A 144 4.56 -6.67 9.32
C THR A 144 5.30 -7.77 8.55
N ASP A 145 6.39 -8.26 9.13
CA ASP A 145 7.21 -9.37 8.61
C ASP A 145 7.69 -9.12 7.19
N ILE A 146 8.57 -8.13 7.05
CA ILE A 146 9.11 -7.73 5.75
C ILE A 146 10.57 -8.13 5.64
N SER A 147 10.88 -8.89 4.59
CA SER A 147 12.23 -9.37 4.27
C SER A 147 12.66 -8.86 2.91
N ASP A 148 13.91 -8.39 2.83
CA ASP A 148 14.54 -7.93 1.59
C ASP A 148 13.70 -6.84 0.89
N ALA A 149 13.56 -5.70 1.57
CA ALA A 149 12.63 -4.67 1.14
C ALA A 149 13.19 -3.26 1.04
N TYR A 150 12.56 -2.50 0.15
CA TYR A 150 12.80 -1.07 -0.02
C TYR A 150 11.49 -0.30 0.08
N THR A 151 11.45 0.66 1.00
CA THR A 151 10.24 1.42 1.33
C THR A 151 10.52 2.92 1.26
N VAL A 152 9.72 3.65 0.49
CA VAL A 152 9.78 5.12 0.39
C VAL A 152 8.42 5.71 0.72
N LEU A 153 8.41 6.59 1.72
CA LEU A 153 7.24 7.37 2.13
C LEU A 153 7.59 8.85 1.95
N THR A 154 6.79 9.58 1.20
CA THR A 154 6.99 11.00 0.90
C THR A 154 5.70 11.78 1.08
N ASP A 155 5.80 13.00 1.62
CA ASP A 155 4.67 13.91 1.84
C ASP A 155 3.58 13.28 2.72
N LEU A 156 3.94 13.01 3.97
CA LEU A 156 3.05 12.40 4.96
C LEU A 156 2.51 13.44 5.93
N SER A 157 1.19 13.57 5.99
CA SER A 157 0.50 14.48 6.91
C SER A 157 -0.49 13.71 7.79
N ASN A 158 -0.45 13.95 9.11
CA ASN A 158 -1.30 13.25 10.08
C ASN A 158 -1.23 11.72 9.98
N ALA A 159 -0.04 11.20 9.67
CA ALA A 159 0.15 9.78 9.38
C ALA A 159 0.62 8.99 10.59
N TYR A 160 0.09 7.77 10.75
CA TYR A 160 0.59 6.79 11.70
C TYR A 160 1.14 5.57 10.97
N THR A 161 2.42 5.30 11.16
CA THR A 161 3.14 4.25 10.43
C THR A 161 3.81 3.28 11.40
N VAL A 162 3.56 1.98 11.25
CA VAL A 162 4.19 0.91 12.04
C VAL A 162 4.82 -0.10 11.12
N LEU A 163 6.13 -0.28 11.27
CA LEU A 163 6.92 -1.29 10.58
C LEU A 163 7.55 -2.21 11.63
N THR A 164 7.26 -3.51 11.56
CA THR A 164 7.79 -4.50 12.50
C THR A 164 8.39 -5.71 11.80
N ASP A 165 9.40 -6.30 12.44
CA ASP A 165 10.11 -7.49 11.97
C ASP A 165 10.74 -7.29 10.58
N LEU A 166 11.45 -6.16 10.43
CA LEU A 166 12.20 -5.88 9.21
C LEU A 166 13.57 -6.55 9.21
N SER A 167 13.90 -7.21 8.10
CA SER A 167 15.22 -7.80 7.83
C SER A 167 15.73 -7.36 6.45
N ASN A 168 16.98 -6.92 6.35
CA ASN A 168 17.57 -6.41 5.10
C ASN A 168 16.73 -5.28 4.47
N ALA A 169 16.36 -4.29 5.27
CA ALA A 169 15.42 -3.24 4.86
C ALA A 169 16.10 -1.88 4.66
N SER A 170 15.69 -1.19 3.60
CA SER A 170 16.06 0.21 3.34
C SER A 170 14.80 1.07 3.35
N ILE A 171 14.79 2.11 4.19
CA ILE A 171 13.60 2.91 4.45
C ILE A 171 13.95 4.39 4.32
N VAL A 172 13.17 5.11 3.52
CA VAL A 172 13.31 6.55 3.31
C VAL A 172 11.98 7.22 3.66
N LEU A 173 12.04 8.19 4.56
CA LEU A 173 10.91 9.01 4.98
C LEU A 173 11.28 10.48 4.77
N THR A 174 10.49 11.19 3.97
CA THR A 174 10.74 12.59 3.59
C THR A 174 9.47 13.41 3.69
N ASP A 175 9.58 14.66 4.17
CA ASP A 175 8.48 15.62 4.30
C ASP A 175 7.34 15.08 5.18
N LEU A 176 7.66 14.86 6.46
CA LEU A 176 6.72 14.30 7.45
C LEU A 176 6.22 15.40 8.39
N THR A 177 4.91 15.61 8.44
CA THR A 177 4.26 16.57 9.33
C THR A 177 3.22 15.89 10.22
N ASP A 178 3.26 16.16 11.53
CA ASP A 178 2.31 15.60 12.52
C ASP A 178 2.25 14.05 12.44
N THR A 179 3.42 13.41 12.34
CA THR A 179 3.51 11.96 12.11
C THR A 179 4.00 11.18 13.33
N TYR A 180 3.55 9.93 13.42
CA TYR A 180 4.06 8.97 14.38
C TYR A 180 4.55 7.72 13.65
N ALA A 181 5.85 7.43 13.79
CA ALA A 181 6.49 6.29 13.14
C ALA A 181 7.14 5.36 14.18
N VAL A 182 6.77 4.07 14.14
CA VAL A 182 7.42 3.02 14.93
C VAL A 182 8.08 2.04 14.00
N LEU A 183 9.38 1.86 14.20
CA LEU A 183 10.21 0.98 13.42
C LEU A 183 10.91 -0.01 14.35
N THR A 184 10.46 -1.26 14.31
CA THR A 184 11.11 -2.38 14.99
C THR A 184 11.83 -3.22 13.95
N ALA A 185 13.15 -3.06 13.89
CA ALA A 185 14.02 -3.78 12.96
C ALA A 185 14.77 -4.87 13.73
N ARG A 186 15.02 -6.01 13.10
CA ARG A 186 15.80 -7.09 13.73
C ARG A 186 17.24 -7.16 13.23
N THR A 187 17.48 -6.94 11.94
CA THR A 187 18.82 -7.10 11.32
C THR A 187 18.99 -6.25 10.05
N ASP A 188 20.16 -5.64 9.89
CA ASP A 188 20.65 -5.00 8.65
C ASP A 188 19.67 -3.96 8.07
N THR A 189 19.49 -2.84 8.76
CA THR A 189 18.57 -1.78 8.32
C THR A 189 19.22 -0.44 8.07
N TYR A 190 18.83 0.20 6.98
CA TYR A 190 19.26 1.55 6.61
C TYR A 190 18.04 2.47 6.60
N THR A 191 18.07 3.53 7.42
CA THR A 191 16.96 4.47 7.54
C THR A 191 17.41 5.90 7.27
N VAL A 192 16.68 6.62 6.42
CA VAL A 192 16.88 8.05 6.17
C VAL A 192 15.60 8.79 6.49
N LEU A 193 15.71 9.83 7.31
CA LEU A 193 14.61 10.70 7.66
C LEU A 193 15.01 12.15 7.35
N THR A 194 14.23 12.82 6.50
CA THR A 194 14.46 14.22 6.10
C THR A 194 13.19 15.05 6.24
N ASP A 195 13.35 16.34 6.59
CA ASP A 195 12.26 17.32 6.62
C ASP A 195 11.08 16.89 7.53
N LEU A 196 11.38 16.72 8.82
CA LEU A 196 10.41 16.29 9.82
C LEU A 196 9.93 17.49 10.64
N THR A 197 8.62 17.58 10.82
CA THR A 197 7.97 18.59 11.67
C THR A 197 6.94 17.93 12.58
N ASP A 198 7.06 18.19 13.89
CA ASP A 198 6.13 17.68 14.92
C ASP A 198 5.98 16.15 14.86
N THR A 199 7.09 15.44 14.62
CA THR A 199 7.12 13.99 14.48
C THR A 199 7.59 13.26 15.72
N TYR A 200 7.07 12.05 15.91
CA TYR A 200 7.53 11.12 16.95
C TYR A 200 8.00 9.83 16.31
N THR A 201 9.29 9.53 16.46
CA THR A 201 9.95 8.36 15.86
C THR A 201 10.51 7.42 16.93
N VAL A 202 10.19 6.13 16.83
CA VAL A 202 10.73 5.09 17.71
C VAL A 202 11.44 4.04 16.87
N LEU A 203 12.73 3.85 17.14
CA LEU A 203 13.54 2.80 16.54
C LEU A 203 13.99 1.82 17.63
N THR A 204 13.67 0.54 17.48
CA THR A 204 14.02 -0.50 18.46
C THR A 204 14.63 -1.75 17.84
N ASP A 205 15.56 -2.35 18.58
CA ASP A 205 16.23 -3.64 18.32
C ASP A 205 17.11 -3.79 17.05
N PRO A 206 17.73 -2.74 16.49
CA PRO A 206 18.57 -2.90 15.31
C PRO A 206 19.87 -3.67 15.63
N THR A 207 20.03 -4.85 15.05
CA THR A 207 21.36 -5.41 14.81
C THR A 207 21.90 -4.83 13.50
N ASP A 208 23.04 -4.15 13.53
CA ASP A 208 23.69 -3.56 12.35
C ASP A 208 22.83 -2.53 11.57
N ALA A 209 22.27 -1.52 12.27
CA ALA A 209 21.55 -0.43 11.61
C ALA A 209 22.35 0.87 11.44
N TYR A 210 21.97 1.61 10.40
CA TYR A 210 22.45 2.95 10.11
C TYR A 210 21.28 3.91 9.91
N THR A 211 21.31 5.04 10.61
CA THR A 211 20.24 6.05 10.56
C THR A 211 20.82 7.42 10.22
N VAL A 212 20.22 8.11 9.25
CA VAL A 212 20.51 9.50 8.90
C VAL A 212 19.29 10.36 9.20
N LEU A 213 19.52 11.50 9.86
CA LEU A 213 18.47 12.49 10.11
C LEU A 213 18.94 13.88 9.67
N THR A 214 18.11 14.60 8.92
CA THR A 214 18.34 16.00 8.52
C THR A 214 17.07 16.83 8.59
N ASP A 215 17.21 18.14 8.85
CA ASP A 215 16.13 19.13 8.82
C ASP A 215 14.92 18.76 9.69
N LEU A 216 15.16 18.70 10.99
CA LEU A 216 14.18 18.35 12.04
C LEU A 216 13.67 19.61 12.76
N SER A 217 12.37 19.67 13.05
CA SER A 217 11.72 20.74 13.83
C SER A 217 10.67 20.18 14.79
N ASN A 218 10.85 20.44 16.10
CA ASN A 218 9.98 19.96 17.18
C ASN A 218 9.83 18.43 17.31
N ASP A 219 10.79 17.67 16.78
CA ASP A 219 10.70 16.21 16.75
C ASP A 219 11.23 15.52 18.01
N TYR A 220 10.70 14.33 18.28
CA TYR A 220 11.18 13.42 19.31
C TYR A 220 11.55 12.06 18.71
N SER A 221 12.77 11.62 18.98
CA SER A 221 13.28 10.33 18.50
C SER A 221 13.80 9.47 19.66
N VAL A 222 13.30 8.24 19.78
CA VAL A 222 13.83 7.22 20.70
C VAL A 222 14.56 6.16 19.92
N GLN A 223 15.79 5.83 20.34
CA GLN A 223 16.57 4.74 19.74
C GLN A 223 17.12 3.85 20.85
N THR A 224 16.84 2.55 20.78
CA THR A 224 17.53 1.53 21.59
C THR A 224 18.50 0.78 20.68
N MET A 225 19.78 0.69 21.06
CA MET A 225 20.80 0.06 20.22
C MET A 225 21.70 -0.88 21.03
N PRO A 226 22.09 -2.05 20.46
CA PRO A 226 23.15 -2.86 21.03
C PRO A 226 24.52 -2.16 20.89
N MET A 227 25.49 -2.57 21.71
CA MET A 227 26.77 -1.92 22.07
C MET A 227 27.74 -1.42 20.97
N HIS A 228 27.36 -1.35 19.69
CA HIS A 228 28.27 -1.00 18.58
C HIS A 228 27.81 0.11 17.60
N THR A 229 26.79 0.91 17.92
CA THR A 229 26.27 1.90 16.96
C THR A 229 26.82 3.33 17.13
N LEU A 230 27.22 3.94 16.01
CA LEU A 230 27.63 5.35 15.89
C LEU A 230 26.40 6.25 15.70
N CYS A 231 26.04 7.03 16.73
CA CYS A 231 25.06 8.11 16.62
C CYS A 231 25.78 9.40 16.20
N LEU A 232 25.53 9.92 14.99
CA LEU A 232 26.00 11.24 14.56
C LEU A 232 24.83 12.23 14.69
N GLN A 233 24.94 13.21 15.59
CA GLN A 233 23.89 14.22 15.81
C GLN A 233 24.26 15.59 15.25
N SER A 234 23.30 16.21 14.56
CA SER A 234 23.22 17.67 14.36
C SER A 234 22.44 18.32 15.52
N LEU A 235 22.69 19.60 15.71
CA LEU A 235 22.63 20.36 16.95
C LEU A 235 21.24 20.93 17.27
N LEU A 236 20.25 20.14 17.74
CA LEU A 236 19.11 20.66 18.54
C LEU A 236 18.15 19.61 19.17
N ILE A 237 18.53 18.34 19.40
CA ILE A 237 17.54 17.27 19.74
C ILE A 237 17.66 16.82 21.21
N HIS A 238 16.53 16.56 21.87
CA HIS A 238 16.47 15.66 23.04
C HIS A 238 16.48 14.19 22.58
N THR A 239 17.56 13.74 21.95
CA THR A 239 17.72 12.32 21.61
C THR A 239 18.10 11.56 22.86
N LEU A 240 17.24 10.64 23.30
CA LEU A 240 17.55 9.72 24.40
C LEU A 240 18.15 8.43 23.81
N CYS A 241 19.48 8.38 23.70
CA CYS A 241 20.18 7.15 23.31
C CYS A 241 20.33 6.26 24.55
N LEU A 242 19.58 5.17 24.63
CA LEU A 242 19.66 4.21 25.75
C LEU A 242 20.59 3.05 25.37
N GLN A 243 21.72 2.93 26.07
CA GLN A 243 22.63 1.79 25.97
C GLN A 243 22.22 0.73 27.00
N THR A 244 21.96 -0.51 26.57
CA THR A 244 21.75 -1.68 27.44
C THR A 244 22.98 -2.56 27.52
#